data_AF-A0A1W5CTZ4-F1
#
_entry.id   AF-A0A1W5CTZ4-F1
#
_cell.length_a   1.000
_cell.length_b   1.000
_cell.length_c   1.000
_cell.angle_alpha   90.00
_cell.angle_beta   90.00
_cell.angle_gamma   90.00
#
_symmetry.space_group_name_H-M   'P 1'
#
loop_
_entity.id
_entity.type
_entity.pdbx_description
1 polymer ?
#
loop_
_entity_poly.entity_id
_entity_poly.type
_entity_poly.pdbx_seq_one_letter_code
_entity_poly.pdbx_strand_id
1 'polypeptide(L)'
;MPPGDPREAHRATQSPTLPLSRVHLRVDWQTLRRLPLSGAIVFNFKALFTPVTEFRDEAYIPALVAKILKEGKEGLMRYKGTWHVEHVVLPAMEEWKEEQVRRGVVVEGWEESTLEESPWFPGWEEKWHRQQGF
;
A
#
# COMPACT_ATOMS: atom_id res chain seq x y z
N MET A 1 11.12 7.60 12.25
CA MET A 1 11.35 8.57 13.32
C MET A 1 12.13 7.84 14.40
N PRO A 2 13.25 8.39 14.91
CA PRO A 2 13.85 7.82 16.11
C PRO A 2 12.85 7.95 17.28
N PRO A 3 12.87 7.02 18.25
CA PRO A 3 11.99 7.10 19.41
C PRO A 3 12.08 8.46 20.12
N GLY A 4 10.94 9.07 20.42
CA GLY A 4 10.88 10.37 21.10
C GLY A 4 11.01 11.58 20.18
N ASP A 5 11.01 11.40 18.86
CA ASP A 5 10.93 12.53 17.93
C ASP A 5 9.56 13.23 18.07
N PRO A 6 9.52 14.57 18.26
CA PRO A 6 8.26 15.31 18.41
C PRO A 6 7.25 15.07 17.29
N ARG A 7 7.72 14.70 16.09
CA ARG A 7 6.85 14.41 14.93
C ARG A 7 6.03 13.14 15.09
N GLU A 8 6.33 12.29 16.08
CA GLU A 8 5.48 11.15 16.42
C GLU A 8 4.08 11.58 16.87
N ALA A 9 3.96 12.78 17.49
CA ALA A 9 2.68 13.35 17.89
C ALA A 9 1.72 13.55 16.71
N HIS A 10 2.23 13.80 15.50
CA HIS A 10 1.40 13.92 14.29
C HIS A 10 0.70 12.62 13.89
N ARG A 11 1.18 11.46 14.38
CA ARG A 11 0.56 10.15 14.13
C ARG A 11 -0.55 9.82 15.13
N ALA A 12 -0.69 10.64 16.19
CA ALA A 12 -1.72 10.50 17.20
C ALA A 12 -2.97 11.34 16.89
N THR A 13 -2.98 12.10 15.79
CA THR A 13 -4.15 12.86 15.32
C THR A 13 -4.46 12.57 13.85
N GLN A 14 -5.73 12.69 13.48
CA GLN A 14 -6.17 12.65 12.08
C GLN A 14 -6.38 14.08 11.60
N SER A 15 -5.65 14.48 10.56
CA SER A 15 -5.82 15.82 9.98
C SER A 15 -7.11 15.87 9.16
N PRO A 16 -8.07 16.77 9.47
CA PRO A 16 -9.35 16.84 8.76
C PRO A 16 -9.21 17.33 7.32
N THR A 17 -8.07 17.95 6.97
CA THR A 17 -7.80 18.50 5.64
C THR A 17 -6.77 17.68 4.87
N LEU A 18 -6.42 16.47 5.32
CA LEU A 18 -5.48 15.59 4.62
C LEU A 18 -6.06 15.17 3.26
N PRO A 19 -5.50 15.58 2.12
CA PRO A 19 -5.96 15.08 0.84
C PRO A 19 -5.40 13.68 0.59
N LEU A 20 -6.20 12.82 -0.06
CA LEU A 20 -5.81 11.45 -0.39
C LEU A 20 -4.53 11.39 -1.26
N SER A 21 -4.33 12.38 -2.14
CA SER A 21 -3.14 12.51 -3.00
C SER A 21 -1.82 12.70 -2.25
N ARG A 22 -1.86 12.98 -0.94
CA ARG A 22 -0.66 13.04 -0.09
C ARG A 22 -0.33 11.73 0.62
N VAL A 23 -1.21 10.73 0.53
CA VAL A 23 -0.99 9.44 1.17
C VAL A 23 -0.31 8.48 0.18
N HIS A 24 0.71 7.78 0.65
CA HIS A 24 1.50 6.85 -0.16
C HIS A 24 1.64 5.51 0.55
N LEU A 25 1.56 4.42 -0.21
CA LEU A 25 2.07 3.14 0.23
C LEU A 25 3.59 3.16 0.12
N ARG A 26 4.26 2.91 1.24
CA ARG A 26 5.71 2.73 1.27
C ARG A 26 6.05 1.24 1.20
N VAL A 27 6.86 0.85 0.22
CA VAL A 27 7.44 -0.48 0.10
C VAL A 27 8.95 -0.38 0.21
N ASP A 28 9.54 -1.13 1.15
CA ASP A 28 10.99 -1.23 1.25
C ASP A 28 11.45 -2.43 0.40
N TRP A 29 12.02 -2.17 -0.77
CA TRP A 29 12.62 -3.20 -1.61
C TRP A 29 13.97 -3.61 -1.02
N GLN A 30 13.96 -4.72 -0.30
CA GLN A 30 15.11 -5.23 0.43
C GLN A 30 15.94 -6.20 -0.41
N THR A 31 17.25 -6.11 -0.29
CA THR A 31 18.21 -7.02 -0.93
C THR A 31 19.30 -7.43 0.05
N LEU A 32 19.76 -8.67 -0.07
CA LEU A 32 20.87 -9.22 0.70
C LEU A 32 21.97 -9.62 -0.28
N ARG A 33 23.20 -9.16 -0.05
CA ARG A 33 24.36 -9.53 -0.87
C ARG A 33 25.54 -9.93 0.00
N ARG A 34 26.11 -11.11 -0.28
CA ARG A 34 27.38 -11.52 0.33
C ARG A 34 28.54 -10.86 -0.37
N LEU A 35 29.43 -10.22 0.38
CA LEU A 35 30.67 -9.63 -0.14
C LEU A 35 31.69 -10.74 -0.46
N PRO A 36 32.30 -10.73 -1.66
CA PRO A 36 33.11 -11.85 -2.11
C PRO A 36 34.43 -12.01 -1.35
N LEU A 37 34.99 -10.93 -0.79
CA LEU A 37 36.29 -10.98 -0.09
C LEU A 37 36.15 -11.16 1.43
N SER A 38 35.28 -10.38 2.07
CA SER A 38 35.11 -10.41 3.54
C SER A 38 34.09 -11.44 4.01
N GLY A 39 33.24 -11.97 3.12
CA GLY A 39 32.12 -12.84 3.47
C GLY A 39 30.97 -12.14 4.21
N ALA A 40 31.07 -10.84 4.51
CA ALA A 40 30.02 -10.08 5.18
C ALA A 40 28.72 -10.02 4.35
N ILE A 41 27.58 -9.89 5.01
CA ILE A 41 26.28 -9.70 4.36
C ILE A 41 25.90 -8.22 4.39
N VAL A 42 25.74 -7.64 3.21
CA VAL A 42 25.18 -6.30 3.04
C VAL A 42 23.67 -6.43 2.92
N PHE A 43 22.96 -5.84 3.88
CA PHE A 43 21.53 -5.59 3.77
C PHE A 43 21.31 -4.18 3.20
N ASN A 44 20.63 -4.10 2.07
CA ASN A 44 20.26 -2.85 1.44
C ASN A 44 18.74 -2.79 1.28
N PHE A 45 18.17 -1.59 1.33
CA PHE A 45 16.77 -1.39 1.01
C PHE A 45 16.56 -0.09 0.24
N LYS A 46 15.66 -0.13 -0.75
CA LYS A 46 15.17 1.06 -1.45
C LYS A 46 13.73 1.30 -1.05
N ALA A 47 13.47 2.43 -0.39
CA ALA A 47 12.10 2.86 -0.12
C ALA A 47 11.46 3.37 -1.42
N LEU A 48 10.38 2.71 -1.82
CA LEU A 48 9.49 3.08 -2.91
C LEU A 48 8.21 3.68 -2.32
N PHE A 49 7.66 4.71 -2.96
CA PHE A 49 6.45 5.38 -2.53
C PHE A 49 5.47 5.42 -3.69
N THR A 50 4.36 4.72 -3.55
CA THR A 50 3.27 4.70 -4.53
C THR A 50 2.10 5.51 -3.98
N PRO A 51 1.65 6.57 -4.66
CA PRO A 51 0.44 7.30 -4.26
C PRO A 51 -0.75 6.35 -4.17
N VAL A 52 -1.49 6.37 -3.05
CA VAL A 52 -2.65 5.46 -2.89
C VAL A 52 -3.76 5.77 -3.90
N THR A 53 -3.76 6.96 -4.49
CA THR A 53 -4.67 7.34 -5.59
C THR A 53 -4.49 6.48 -6.84
N GLU A 54 -3.32 5.87 -7.03
CA GLU A 54 -3.09 4.95 -8.14
C GLU A 54 -3.88 3.65 -8.00
N PHE A 55 -4.35 3.28 -6.81
CA PHE A 55 -5.01 1.98 -6.61
C PHE A 55 -6.40 1.89 -7.20
N ARG A 56 -7.02 3.02 -7.56
CA ARG A 56 -8.37 3.06 -8.13
C ARG A 56 -8.49 2.21 -9.40
N ASP A 57 -7.45 2.23 -10.25
CA ASP A 57 -7.41 1.48 -11.51
C ASP A 57 -6.62 0.16 -11.43
N GLU A 58 -6.21 -0.27 -10.23
CA GLU A 58 -5.54 -1.55 -10.00
C GLU A 58 -6.56 -2.58 -9.54
N ALA A 59 -6.88 -3.55 -10.40
CA ALA A 59 -7.90 -4.56 -10.11
C ALA A 59 -7.61 -5.28 -8.79
N TYR A 60 -8.64 -5.45 -7.95
CA TYR A 60 -8.59 -6.14 -6.64
C TYR A 60 -7.81 -5.42 -5.53
N ILE A 61 -6.91 -4.48 -5.85
CA ILE A 61 -6.05 -3.81 -4.86
C ILE A 61 -6.83 -3.00 -3.82
N PRO A 62 -7.84 -2.15 -4.18
CA PRO A 62 -8.61 -1.42 -3.18
C PRO A 62 -9.26 -2.33 -2.13
N ALA A 63 -9.83 -3.46 -2.56
CA ALA A 63 -10.45 -4.44 -1.67
C ALA A 63 -9.42 -5.06 -0.70
N LEU A 64 -8.24 -5.43 -1.20
CA LEU A 64 -7.16 -5.97 -0.38
C LEU A 64 -6.65 -4.96 0.65
N VAL A 65 -6.44 -3.70 0.25
CA VAL A 65 -5.99 -2.64 1.17
C VAL A 65 -7.05 -2.39 2.23
N ALA A 66 -8.33 -2.30 1.87
CA ALA A 66 -9.42 -2.13 2.83
C ALA A 66 -9.46 -3.28 3.85
N LYS A 67 -9.33 -4.53 3.40
CA LYS A 67 -9.26 -5.70 4.29
C LYS A 67 -8.07 -5.63 5.23
N ILE A 68 -6.87 -5.32 4.73
CA ILE A 68 -5.66 -5.21 5.56
C ILE A 68 -5.81 -4.12 6.63
N LEU A 69 -6.40 -2.98 6.29
CA LEU A 69 -6.62 -1.89 7.25
C LEU A 69 -7.63 -2.27 8.34
N LYS A 70 -8.68 -3.03 8.00
CA LYS A 70 -9.73 -3.45 8.97
C LYS A 70 -9.34 -4.65 9.81
N GLU A 71 -8.71 -5.64 9.20
CA GLU A 71 -8.53 -6.99 9.77
C GLU A 71 -7.05 -7.29 10.07
N GLY A 72 -6.15 -6.38 9.72
CA GLY A 72 -4.73 -6.50 10.06
C GLY A 72 -4.53 -6.66 11.56
N LYS A 73 -3.60 -7.55 11.96
CA LYS A 73 -3.29 -7.81 13.37
C LYS A 73 -3.02 -6.48 14.09
N GLU A 74 -3.83 -6.17 15.09
CA GLU A 74 -3.86 -4.85 15.75
C GLU A 74 -2.47 -4.35 16.18
N GLY A 75 -1.66 -5.20 16.81
CA GLY A 75 -0.30 -4.82 17.23
C GLY A 75 0.62 -4.43 16.07
N LEU A 76 0.45 -5.05 14.90
CA LEU A 76 1.20 -4.71 13.70
C LEU A 76 0.71 -3.38 13.10
N MET A 77 -0.60 -3.14 13.09
CA MET A 77 -1.19 -1.91 12.56
C MET A 77 -0.82 -0.70 13.43
N ARG A 78 -0.89 -0.85 14.76
CA ARG A 78 -0.42 0.16 15.72
C ARG A 78 1.07 0.44 15.56
N TYR A 79 1.90 -0.60 15.41
CA TYR A 79 3.33 -0.45 15.18
C TYR A 79 3.66 0.29 13.88
N LYS A 80 2.96 -0.05 12.79
CA LYS A 80 3.10 0.66 11.50
C LYS A 80 2.52 2.08 11.55
N GLY A 81 1.62 2.34 12.49
CA GLY A 81 1.04 3.64 12.76
C GLY A 81 0.14 4.13 11.64
N THR A 82 -0.73 3.28 11.09
CA THR A 82 -1.60 3.61 9.95
C THR A 82 -2.77 4.53 10.31
N TRP A 83 -3.19 4.54 11.57
CA TRP A 83 -4.41 5.22 12.04
C TRP A 83 -4.56 6.68 11.57
N HIS A 84 -3.49 7.47 11.59
CA HIS A 84 -3.50 8.90 11.21
C HIS A 84 -3.88 9.20 9.74
N VAL A 85 -3.96 8.18 8.88
CA VAL A 85 -4.41 8.31 7.48
C VAL A 85 -5.65 7.47 7.16
N GLU A 86 -6.08 6.57 8.05
CA GLU A 86 -7.16 5.62 7.78
C GLU A 86 -8.50 6.31 7.47
N HIS A 87 -8.76 7.48 8.07
CA HIS A 87 -9.99 8.25 7.86
C HIS A 87 -10.18 8.76 6.42
N VAL A 88 -9.11 8.83 5.62
CA VAL A 88 -9.21 9.19 4.20
C VAL A 88 -8.94 8.01 3.28
N VAL A 89 -8.07 7.09 3.68
CA VAL A 89 -7.72 5.92 2.86
C VAL A 89 -8.85 4.91 2.85
N LEU A 90 -9.39 4.53 4.01
CA LEU A 90 -10.35 3.44 4.11
C LEU A 90 -11.65 3.74 3.33
N PRO A 91 -12.28 4.93 3.46
CA PRO A 91 -13.47 5.24 2.67
C PRO A 91 -13.21 5.22 1.16
N ALA A 92 -12.06 5.71 0.71
CA ALA A 92 -11.70 5.71 -0.71
C ALA A 92 -11.50 4.28 -1.25
N MET A 93 -10.84 3.41 -0.48
CA MET A 93 -10.66 2.00 -0.86
C MET A 93 -12.01 1.26 -0.96
N GLU A 94 -12.94 1.53 -0.04
CA GLU A 94 -14.29 0.94 -0.08
C GLU A 94 -15.09 1.43 -1.29
N GLU A 95 -15.08 2.74 -1.55
CA GLU A 95 -15.73 3.32 -2.73
C GLU A 95 -15.20 2.70 -4.02
N TRP A 96 -13.87 2.57 -4.15
CA TRP A 96 -13.25 2.02 -5.35
C TRP A 96 -13.42 0.50 -5.47
N LYS A 97 -13.48 -0.24 -4.35
CA LYS A 97 -13.87 -1.65 -4.36
C LYS A 97 -15.24 -1.80 -5.03
N GLU A 98 -16.24 -1.04 -4.60
CA GLU A 98 -17.57 -1.09 -5.20
C GLU A 98 -17.58 -0.60 -6.65
N GLU A 99 -16.80 0.44 -6.97
CA GLU A 99 -16.65 0.94 -8.33
C GLU A 99 -16.11 -0.15 -9.27
N GLN A 100 -15.10 -0.90 -8.84
CA GLN A 100 -14.49 -1.97 -9.63
C GLN A 100 -15.49 -3.10 -9.92
N VAL A 101 -16.32 -3.47 -8.95
CA VAL A 101 -17.40 -4.44 -9.13
C VAL A 101 -18.45 -3.90 -10.11
N ARG A 102 -18.92 -2.66 -9.91
CA ARG A 102 -19.91 -2.02 -10.82
C ARG A 102 -19.43 -1.92 -12.26
N ARG A 103 -18.13 -1.74 -12.47
CA ARG A 103 -17.50 -1.65 -13.79
C ARG A 103 -17.17 -3.01 -14.41
N GLY A 104 -17.37 -4.11 -13.68
CA GLY A 104 -17.01 -5.46 -14.13
C GLY A 104 -15.49 -5.70 -14.19
N VAL A 105 -14.68 -4.87 -13.53
CA VAL A 105 -13.22 -5.06 -13.41
C VAL A 105 -12.91 -6.18 -12.42
N VAL A 106 -13.72 -6.29 -11.38
CA VAL A 106 -13.63 -7.33 -10.34
C VAL A 106 -14.94 -8.10 -10.33
N VAL A 107 -14.85 -9.43 -10.18
CA VAL A 107 -16.02 -10.31 -10.11
C VAL A 107 -16.81 -10.04 -8.83
N GLU A 108 -18.14 -9.92 -8.95
CA GLU A 108 -19.02 -9.78 -7.80
C GLU A 108 -18.94 -11.01 -6.89
N GLY A 109 -18.90 -10.78 -5.58
CA GLY A 109 -18.78 -11.86 -4.60
C GLY A 109 -17.38 -12.47 -4.47
N TRP A 110 -16.35 -11.88 -5.10
CA TRP A 110 -14.97 -12.27 -4.85
C TRP A 110 -14.60 -12.09 -3.37
N GLU A 111 -14.10 -13.16 -2.75
CA GLU A 111 -13.57 -13.12 -1.39
C GLU A 111 -12.11 -12.66 -1.40
N GLU A 112 -11.80 -11.60 -0.65
CA GLU A 112 -10.47 -11.02 -0.66
C GLU A 112 -9.43 -12.01 -0.14
N SER A 113 -8.53 -12.38 -1.04
CA SER A 113 -7.48 -13.37 -0.82
C SER A 113 -6.23 -13.00 -1.61
N THR A 114 -5.12 -13.70 -1.39
CA THR A 114 -3.90 -13.51 -2.17
C THR A 114 -4.21 -13.68 -3.66
N LEU A 115 -3.76 -12.72 -4.48
CA LEU A 115 -3.94 -12.77 -5.93
C LEU A 115 -3.27 -14.00 -6.55
N GLU A 116 -3.86 -14.51 -7.63
CA GLU A 116 -3.36 -15.72 -8.32
C GLU A 116 -1.90 -15.57 -8.78
N GLU A 117 -1.54 -14.40 -9.33
CA GLU A 117 -0.19 -14.09 -9.82
C GLU A 117 0.58 -13.14 -8.89
N SER A 118 0.46 -13.32 -7.56
CA SER A 118 1.18 -12.48 -6.59
C SER A 118 2.68 -12.31 -6.94
N PRO A 119 3.21 -11.07 -6.99
CA PRO A 119 2.63 -9.82 -6.46
C PRO A 119 1.81 -8.99 -7.47
N TRP A 120 1.47 -9.55 -8.62
CA TRP A 120 0.90 -8.83 -9.75
C TRP A 120 -0.63 -8.81 -9.73
N PHE A 121 -1.21 -7.64 -9.98
CA PHE A 121 -2.64 -7.50 -10.24
C PHE A 121 -2.93 -7.60 -11.75
N PRO A 122 -4.13 -8.04 -12.16
CA PRO A 122 -4.50 -8.08 -13.57
C PRO A 122 -4.36 -6.71 -14.24
N GLY A 123 -3.59 -6.65 -15.32
CA GLY A 123 -3.32 -5.43 -16.10
C GLY A 123 -2.15 -4.56 -15.60
N TRP A 124 -1.32 -5.09 -14.67
CA TRP A 124 -0.16 -4.36 -14.15
C TRP A 124 0.86 -3.97 -15.22
N GLU A 125 1.09 -4.83 -16.22
CA GLU A 125 2.10 -4.64 -17.25
C GLU A 125 1.71 -3.47 -18.17
N GLU A 126 0.45 -3.41 -18.62
CA GLU A 126 -0.01 -2.28 -19.44
C GLU A 126 0.01 -0.97 -18.67
N LYS A 127 -0.36 -0.98 -17.39
CA LYS A 127 -0.23 0.20 -16.52
C LYS A 127 1.22 0.65 -16.42
N TRP A 128 2.14 -0.30 -16.20
CA TRP A 128 3.57 -0.01 -16.07
C TRP A 128 4.14 0.59 -17.36
N HIS A 129 3.89 -0.01 -18.52
CA HIS A 129 4.34 0.50 -19.81
C HIS A 129 3.84 1.93 -20.07
N ARG A 130 2.55 2.19 -19.82
CA ARG A 130 1.94 3.53 -19.95
C ARG A 130 2.64 4.57 -19.07
N GLN A 131 3.05 4.20 -17.86
CA GLN A 131 3.77 5.10 -16.94
C GLN A 131 5.23 5.36 -17.36
N GLN A 132 5.85 4.44 -18.09
CA GLN A 132 7.22 4.62 -18.63
C GLN A 132 7.25 5.48 -19.90
N GLY A 133 6.09 5.91 -20.43
CA GLY A 133 6.00 6.73 -21.63
C GLY A 133 6.14 5.95 -22.94
N PHE A 134 5.85 4.66 -22.93
CA PHE A 134 5.69 3.82 -24.12
C PHE A 134 4.23 3.74 -24.56
#